data_AF-A0A7Y1Y667-F1
#
_entry.id   AF-A0A7Y1Y667-F1
#
_cell.length_a   1.000
_cell.length_b   1.000
_cell.length_c   1.000
_cell.angle_alpha   90.00
_cell.angle_beta   90.00
_cell.angle_gamma   90.00
#
_symmetry.space_group_name_H-M   'P 1'
#
loop_
_entity.id
_entity.type
_entity.pdbx_description
1 polymer ?
#
loop_
_entity_poly.entity_id
_entity_poly.type
_entity_poly.pdbx_seq_one_letter_code
_entity_poly.pdbx_strand_id
1 'polypeptide(L)' 'MSLRGFHIVFITLTTLLCVFMTVWGFALAPADAGSMAPVMGFLGVLGTIGLPVYGVYFYRKAKKLVL' A
#
# COMPACT_ATOMS: atom_id res chain seq x y z
N MET A 1 17.20 -2.96 -15.78
CA MET A 1 15.79 -3.32 -15.50
C MET A 1 14.89 -2.22 -16.03
N SER A 2 13.74 -2.54 -16.61
CA SER A 2 12.80 -1.48 -17.02
C SER A 2 12.31 -0.76 -15.76
N LEU A 3 12.37 0.57 -15.76
CA LEU A 3 11.89 1.41 -14.65
C LEU A 3 10.47 1.02 -14.20
N ARG A 4 9.67 0.51 -15.14
CA ARG A 4 8.29 0.03 -14.96
C ARG A 4 8.20 -1.19 -14.07
N GLY A 5 9.08 -2.18 -14.26
CA GLY A 5 9.08 -3.41 -13.46
C GLY A 5 9.40 -3.13 -11.99
N PHE A 6 10.42 -2.32 -11.75
CA PHE A 6 10.79 -1.88 -10.40
C PHE A 6 9.64 -1.12 -9.70
N HIS A 7 8.99 -0.20 -10.41
CA HIS A 7 7.91 0.61 -9.84
C HIS A 7 6.69 -0.23 -9.42
N ILE A 8 6.33 -1.25 -10.21
CA ILE A 8 5.23 -2.15 -9.86
C ILE A 8 5.57 -2.99 -8.64
N VAL A 9 6.79 -3.54 -8.58
CA VAL A 9 7.25 -4.32 -7.41
C VAL A 9 7.28 -3.47 -6.16
N PHE A 10 7.73 -2.21 -6.27
CA PHE A 10 7.70 -1.27 -5.16
C PHE A 10 6.26 -1.04 -4.67
N ILE A 11 5.30 -0.79 -5.57
CA ILE A 11 3.90 -0.56 -5.20
C ILE A 11 3.30 -1.79 -4.52
N THR A 12 3.57 -3.01 -5.01
CA THR A 12 3.05 -4.23 -4.38
C THR A 12 3.64 -4.45 -3.00
N LEU A 13 4.96 -4.32 -2.81
CA LEU A 13 5.59 -4.47 -1.50
C LEU A 13 5.05 -3.45 -0.49
N THR A 14 4.92 -2.18 -0.92
CA THR A 14 4.37 -1.13 -0.06
C THR A 14 2.90 -1.39 0.27
N THR A 15 2.12 -1.93 -0.67
CA THR A 15 0.72 -2.33 -0.41
C THR A 15 0.65 -3.44 0.63
N LEU A 16 1.49 -4.47 0.52
CA LEU A 16 1.55 -5.56 1.52
C LEU A 16 1.91 -5.02 2.91
N LEU A 17 2.85 -4.07 2.98
CA LEU A 17 3.20 -3.41 4.24
C LEU A 17 1.99 -2.66 4.82
N CYS A 18 1.23 -1.92 4.00
CA CYS A 18 0.01 -1.23 4.46
C CYS A 18 -1.08 -2.21 4.93
N VAL A 19 -1.24 -3.37 4.26
CA VAL A 19 -2.13 -4.44 4.72
C VAL A 19 -1.70 -4.93 6.09
N PHE A 20 -0.39 -5.20 6.26
CA PHE A 20 0.14 -5.61 7.55
C PHE A 20 -0.11 -4.57 8.64
N MET A 21 0.12 -3.28 8.36
CA MET A 21 -0.16 -2.19 9.31
C MET A 21 -1.64 -2.11 9.67
N THR A 22 -2.54 -2.33 8.71
CA THR A 22 -3.99 -2.38 8.95
C THR A 22 -4.35 -3.52 9.90
N VAL A 23 -3.87 -4.73 9.60
CA VAL A 23 -4.10 -5.92 10.43
C VAL A 23 -3.48 -5.73 11.81
N TRP A 24 -2.28 -5.17 11.88
CA TRP A 24 -1.62 -4.90 13.15
C TRP A 24 -2.42 -3.90 13.98
N GLY A 25 -2.80 -2.76 13.42
CA GLY A 25 -3.52 -1.70 14.13
C GLY A 25 -4.89 -2.11 14.66
N PHE A 26 -5.60 -3.03 13.99
CA PHE A 26 -6.95 -3.45 14.38
C PHE A 26 -7.03 -4.81 15.09
N ALA A 27 -6.08 -5.74 14.85
CA ALA A 27 -6.18 -7.11 15.32
C ALA A 27 -5.01 -7.59 16.19
N LEU A 28 -3.81 -6.99 16.07
CA LEU A 28 -2.61 -7.48 16.76
C LEU A 28 -1.97 -6.45 17.70
N ALA A 29 -2.41 -5.19 17.66
CA ALA A 29 -1.83 -4.13 18.46
C ALA A 29 -2.09 -4.42 19.95
N PRO A 30 -1.04 -4.36 20.79
CA PRO A 30 -1.20 -4.57 22.22
C PRO A 30 -1.98 -3.41 22.86
N ALA A 31 -2.62 -3.68 24.00
CA ALA A 31 -3.57 -2.76 24.63
C ALA A 31 -2.91 -1.44 25.10
N ASP A 32 -1.61 -1.43 25.32
CA ASP A 32 -0.79 -0.28 25.69
C ASP A 32 -0.37 0.59 24.49
N ALA A 33 -0.66 0.17 23.25
CA ALA A 33 -0.35 0.95 22.05
C ALA A 33 -1.14 2.27 21.95
N GLY A 34 -2.19 2.45 22.77
CA GLY A 34 -2.93 3.70 22.89
C GLY A 34 -3.46 4.21 21.54
N SER A 35 -3.21 5.50 21.24
CA SER A 35 -3.67 6.13 19.99
C SER A 35 -2.87 5.70 18.74
N MET A 36 -1.73 5.03 18.90
CA MET A 36 -0.89 4.61 17.77
C MET A 36 -1.57 3.49 16.95
N ALA A 37 -2.26 2.56 17.62
CA ALA A 37 -2.95 1.45 16.97
C ALA A 37 -4.02 1.90 15.95
N PRO A 38 -5.02 2.74 16.31
CA PRO A 38 -6.00 3.21 15.33
C PRO A 38 -5.39 4.11 14.26
N VAL A 39 -4.40 4.95 14.59
CA VAL A 39 -3.73 5.81 13.59
C VAL A 39 -3.02 4.96 12.53
N MET A 40 -2.21 3.99 12.94
CA MET A 40 -1.53 3.07 12.02
C MET A 40 -2.52 2.22 11.23
N GLY A 41 -3.63 1.79 11.86
CA GLY A 41 -4.71 1.06 11.21
C GLY A 41 -5.37 1.87 10.08
N PHE A 42 -5.80 3.10 10.36
CA PHE A 42 -6.43 3.97 9.35
C PHE A 42 -5.47 4.36 8.23
N LEU A 43 -4.22 4.70 8.56
CA LEU A 43 -3.19 4.97 7.54
C LEU A 43 -2.91 3.73 6.68
N GLY A 44 -2.89 2.55 7.30
CA GLY A 44 -2.82 1.26 6.61
C GLY A 44 -3.94 1.11 5.59
N VAL A 45 -5.20 1.34 5.98
CA VAL A 45 -6.37 1.24 5.08
C VAL A 45 -6.24 2.17 3.88
N LEU A 46 -5.86 3.42 4.11
CA LEU A 46 -5.65 4.40 3.04
C LEU A 46 -4.55 3.94 2.07
N GLY A 47 -3.46 3.39 2.60
CA GLY A 47 -2.37 2.84 1.79
C GLY A 47 -2.78 1.60 1.00
N THR A 48 -3.50 0.66 1.63
CA THR A 48 -3.96 -0.60 1.03
C THR A 48 -4.93 -0.36 -0.13
N ILE A 49 -5.73 0.71 -0.09
CA ILE A 49 -6.65 1.05 -1.19
C ILE A 49 -5.96 1.97 -2.20
N GLY A 50 -5.24 3.00 -1.74
CA GLY A 50 -4.64 4.02 -2.59
C GLY A 50 -3.50 3.50 -3.47
N LEU A 51 -2.63 2.65 -2.92
CA LEU A 51 -1.46 2.14 -3.65
C LEU A 51 -1.84 1.21 -4.83
N PRO A 52 -2.78 0.25 -4.70
CA PRO A 52 -3.26 -0.53 -5.83
C PRO A 52 -3.96 0.31 -6.90
N VAL A 53 -4.78 1.27 -6.50
CA VAL A 53 -5.46 2.19 -7.45
C VAL A 53 -4.42 2.98 -8.25
N TYR A 54 -3.41 3.53 -7.57
CA TYR A 54 -2.30 4.22 -8.22
C TYR A 54 -1.48 3.28 -9.14
N GLY A 55 -1.18 2.06 -8.68
CA GLY A 55 -0.45 1.06 -9.47
C GLY A 55 -1.17 0.65 -10.75
N VAL A 56 -2.49 0.43 -10.68
CA VAL A 56 -3.33 0.14 -11.85
C VAL A 56 -3.35 1.33 -12.80
N TYR A 57 -3.52 2.55 -12.29
CA TYR A 57 -3.50 3.75 -13.11
C TYR A 57 -2.15 3.95 -13.82
N PHE A 58 -1.03 3.78 -13.10
CA PHE A 58 0.31 3.84 -13.65
C PHE A 58 0.53 2.79 -14.74
N TYR A 59 0.10 1.54 -14.49
CA TYR A 59 0.20 0.46 -15.48
C TYR A 59 -0.58 0.76 -16.76
N ARG A 60 -1.82 1.26 -16.62
CA ARG A 60 -2.66 1.67 -17.77
C ARG A 60 -2.02 2.81 -18.56
N LYS A 61 -1.48 3.82 -17.87
CA LYS A 61 -0.81 4.97 -18.50
C LYS A 61 0.49 4.56 -19.20
N ALA A 62 1.30 3.71 -18.57
CA ALA A 62 2.56 3.23 -19.13
C ALA A 62 2.37 2.35 -20.38
N LYS A 63 1.25 1.61 -20.47
CA LYS A 63 0.86 0.87 -21.69
C LYS A 63 0.43 1.78 -22.83
N LYS A 64 -0.29 2.88 -22.55
CA LYS A 64 -0.73 3.84 -23.58
C LYS A 64 0.40 4.62 -24.25
N LEU A 65 1.55 4.77 -23.58
CA LEU A 65 2.72 5.50 -24.10
C LEU A 65 3.62 4.65 -25.01
N VAL A 66 3.29 3.38 -25.26
CA VAL A 66 4.07 2.46 -26.14
C VAL A 66 3.25 2.04 -27.36
N LEU A 67 2.28 2.86 -27.76
CA LEU A 67 1.48 2.68 -28.97
C LEU A 67 1.61 3.96 -29.80
#